data_AF-A0A3B0W8W2-F1
#
_entry.id   AF-A0A3B0W8W2-F1
#
_cell.length_a   1.000
_cell.length_b   1.000
_cell.length_c   1.000
_cell.angle_alpha   90.00
_cell.angle_beta   90.00
_cell.angle_gamma   90.00
#
_symmetry.space_group_name_H-M   'P 1'
#
loop_
_entity.id
_entity.type
_entity.pdbx_description
1 polymer ?
#
loop_
_entity_poly.entity_id
_entity_poly.type
_entity_poly.pdbx_seq_one_letter_code
_entity_poly.pdbx_strand_id
1 'polypeptide(L)'
;MGVDNVAYIRPIVFACSILFVSSCGAGVDTESKEVLDHLSKNILKATTSYGDRIGYCDKLVTSNDVPKLDREKLSSLNATRENILTAVAFLKFNNYFLCERDERLELTFYLETMESLKRELQVDPSSVEKLQSIISYPSRKELELELDYLKLPEPQRKYFESIIGNKPFDLMKVLELNKLMRE
;
A
#
# COMPACT_ATOMS: atom_id res chain seq x y z
N MET A 1 -3.76 5.88 23.87
CA MET A 1 -4.67 4.73 23.93
C MET A 1 -4.58 4.02 22.58
N GLY A 2 -4.25 2.73 22.58
CA GLY A 2 -4.17 1.90 21.37
C GLY A 2 -2.79 1.79 20.72
N VAL A 3 -1.81 1.30 21.48
CA VAL A 3 -0.73 0.48 20.91
C VAL A 3 -1.41 -0.81 20.41
N ASP A 4 -0.98 -1.34 19.26
CA ASP A 4 -1.29 -2.67 18.67
C ASP A 4 -1.88 -2.58 17.25
N ASN A 5 -1.03 -2.48 16.23
CA ASN A 5 -1.41 -2.87 14.85
C ASN A 5 -0.27 -3.47 14.01
N VAL A 6 0.89 -3.76 14.60
CA VAL A 6 2.04 -4.35 13.88
C VAL A 6 1.95 -5.90 13.79
N ALA A 7 0.82 -6.50 14.19
CA ALA A 7 0.66 -7.95 14.26
C ALA A 7 -0.09 -8.58 13.07
N TYR A 8 -0.66 -7.80 12.14
CA TYR A 8 -1.62 -8.36 11.16
C TYR A 8 -1.04 -8.78 9.79
N ILE A 9 0.25 -8.60 9.52
CA ILE A 9 0.85 -8.96 8.20
C ILE A 9 1.37 -10.41 8.19
N ARG A 10 1.27 -11.15 9.31
CA ARG A 10 1.73 -12.53 9.42
C ARG A 10 0.81 -13.65 8.88
N PRO A 11 -0.45 -13.46 8.43
CA PRO A 11 -1.21 -14.58 7.86
C PRO A 11 -1.18 -14.66 6.33
N ILE A 12 -0.50 -13.76 5.59
CA ILE A 12 -0.51 -13.80 4.11
C ILE A 12 0.21 -15.05 3.57
N VAL A 13 1.20 -15.56 4.29
CA VAL A 13 1.94 -16.78 3.91
C VAL A 13 1.08 -18.06 4.06
N PHE A 14 -0.01 -18.03 4.85
CA PHE A 14 -0.83 -19.22 5.12
C PHE A 14 -2.09 -19.36 4.24
N ALA A 15 -2.36 -18.39 3.37
CA ALA A 15 -3.57 -18.39 2.52
C ALA A 15 -3.39 -19.06 1.14
N CYS A 16 -2.26 -19.72 0.85
CA CYS A 16 -2.04 -20.39 -0.44
C CYS A 16 -2.76 -21.74 -0.61
N SER A 17 -3.37 -22.29 0.44
CA SER A 17 -3.97 -23.63 0.38
C SER A 17 -5.41 -23.66 -0.16
N ILE A 18 -6.02 -22.51 -0.53
CA ILE A 18 -7.47 -22.42 -0.81
C ILE A 18 -7.81 -22.42 -2.31
N LEU A 19 -6.83 -22.40 -3.22
CA LEU A 19 -7.13 -22.34 -4.66
C LEU A 19 -7.50 -23.67 -5.32
N PHE A 20 -7.42 -24.80 -4.61
CA PHE A 20 -7.84 -26.12 -5.12
C PHE A 20 -9.19 -26.55 -4.54
N VAL A 21 -10.26 -25.77 -4.76
CA VAL A 21 -11.61 -26.29 -4.57
C VAL A 21 -12.02 -26.97 -5.87
N SER A 22 -11.87 -28.29 -5.88
CA SER A 22 -12.45 -29.22 -6.84
C SER A 22 -13.97 -29.07 -6.86
N SER A 23 -14.49 -28.15 -7.68
CA SER A 23 -15.89 -28.13 -8.07
C SER A 23 -16.09 -29.08 -9.24
N CYS A 24 -16.63 -30.27 -8.95
CA CYS A 24 -17.26 -31.11 -9.96
C CYS A 24 -18.54 -30.41 -10.44
N GLY A 25 -18.41 -29.57 -11.46
CA GLY A 25 -19.54 -28.92 -12.12
C GLY A 25 -19.04 -28.11 -13.31
N ALA A 26 -19.41 -28.53 -14.52
CA ALA A 26 -18.91 -28.07 -15.82
C ALA A 26 -17.41 -28.40 -16.07
N GLY A 27 -17.17 -29.19 -17.12
CA GLY A 27 -15.83 -29.64 -17.48
C GLY A 27 -14.98 -28.49 -18.00
N VAL A 28 -14.19 -27.86 -17.13
CA VAL A 28 -13.05 -27.04 -17.55
C VAL A 28 -12.14 -27.96 -18.37
N ASP A 29 -11.96 -27.64 -19.65
CA ASP A 29 -11.09 -28.40 -20.55
C ASP A 29 -9.62 -28.32 -20.10
N THR A 30 -8.79 -29.19 -20.68
CA THR A 30 -7.37 -29.29 -20.30
C THR A 30 -6.62 -27.99 -20.57
N GLU A 31 -6.94 -27.30 -21.67
CA GLU A 31 -6.31 -26.04 -22.04
C GLU A 31 -6.60 -24.95 -21.00
N SER A 32 -7.87 -24.80 -20.62
CA SER A 32 -8.32 -23.88 -19.58
C SER A 32 -7.67 -24.17 -18.22
N LYS A 33 -7.45 -25.45 -17.88
CA LYS A 33 -6.70 -25.83 -16.67
C LYS A 33 -5.24 -25.41 -16.72
N GLU A 34 -4.58 -25.57 -17.87
CA GLU A 34 -3.19 -25.15 -18.05
C GLU A 34 -3.04 -23.63 -17.91
N VAL A 35 -3.97 -22.85 -18.47
CA VAL A 35 -3.98 -21.38 -18.32
C VAL A 35 -4.19 -20.99 -16.86
N LEU A 36 -5.14 -21.61 -16.16
CA LEU A 36 -5.40 -21.37 -14.73
C LEU A 36 -4.18 -21.73 -13.85
N ASP A 37 -3.50 -22.85 -14.13
CA ASP A 37 -2.27 -23.24 -13.41
C ASP A 37 -1.13 -22.25 -13.67
N HIS A 38 -0.96 -21.81 -14.92
CA HIS A 38 0.03 -20.79 -15.28
C HIS A 38 -0.23 -19.47 -14.52
N LEU A 39 -1.46 -18.98 -14.51
CA LEU A 39 -1.83 -17.77 -13.77
C LEU A 39 -1.64 -17.94 -12.26
N SER A 40 -1.97 -19.12 -11.71
CA SER A 40 -1.75 -19.40 -10.27
C SER A 40 -0.28 -19.31 -9.89
N LYS A 41 0.62 -19.82 -10.73
CA LYS A 41 2.08 -19.69 -10.54
C LYS A 41 2.55 -18.23 -10.62
N ASN A 42 2.00 -17.45 -11.54
CA ASN A 42 2.32 -16.02 -11.65
C ASN A 42 1.82 -15.22 -10.43
N ILE A 43 0.62 -15.49 -9.93
CA ILE A 43 0.09 -14.89 -8.70
C ILE A 43 1.00 -15.23 -7.52
N LEU A 44 1.44 -16.48 -7.37
CA LEU A 44 2.35 -16.88 -6.29
C LEU A 44 3.68 -16.13 -6.35
N LYS A 45 4.25 -16.02 -7.56
CA LYS A 45 5.50 -15.28 -7.79
C LYS A 45 5.33 -13.80 -7.48
N ALA A 46 4.27 -13.16 -7.98
CA ALA A 46 3.99 -11.76 -7.73
C ALA A 46 3.69 -11.48 -6.25
N THR A 47 3.00 -12.39 -5.55
CA THR A 47 2.76 -12.30 -4.11
C THR A 47 4.06 -12.33 -3.31
N THR A 48 4.99 -13.21 -3.70
CA THR A 48 6.32 -13.29 -3.08
C THR A 48 7.10 -12.00 -3.32
N SER A 49 7.15 -11.53 -4.57
CA SER A 49 7.80 -10.27 -4.96
C SER A 49 7.24 -9.07 -4.18
N TYR A 50 5.92 -8.97 -4.06
CA TYR A 50 5.26 -7.92 -3.30
C TYR A 50 5.61 -7.98 -1.80
N GLY A 51 5.64 -9.19 -1.21
CA GLY A 51 6.09 -9.38 0.17
C GLY A 51 7.54 -8.94 0.41
N ASP A 52 8.45 -9.29 -0.51
CA ASP A 52 9.85 -8.84 -0.47
C ASP A 52 9.95 -7.32 -0.61
N ARG A 53 9.13 -6.71 -1.46
CA ARG A 53 9.09 -5.25 -1.63
C ARG A 53 8.60 -4.54 -0.37
N ILE A 54 7.56 -5.04 0.28
CA ILE A 54 7.09 -4.53 1.58
C ILE A 54 8.26 -4.55 2.58
N GLY A 55 8.94 -5.69 2.72
CA GLY A 55 10.10 -5.81 3.62
C GLY A 55 11.25 -4.87 3.26
N TYR A 56 11.46 -4.56 1.98
CA TYR A 56 12.40 -3.55 1.53
C TYR A 56 11.97 -2.13 1.94
N CYS A 57 10.70 -1.77 1.73
CA CYS A 57 10.15 -0.46 2.10
C CYS A 57 10.21 -0.23 3.63
N ASP A 58 9.96 -1.26 4.43
CA ASP A 58 10.12 -1.21 5.89
C ASP A 58 11.57 -0.96 6.32
N LYS A 59 12.54 -1.59 5.66
CA LYS A 59 13.97 -1.32 5.92
C LYS A 59 14.30 0.14 5.63
N LEU A 60 13.79 0.70 4.52
CA LEU A 60 13.99 2.12 4.19
C LEU A 60 13.43 3.06 5.26
N VAL A 61 12.26 2.74 5.85
CA VAL A 61 11.70 3.52 6.97
C VAL A 61 12.68 3.64 8.13
N THR A 62 13.42 2.56 8.42
CA THR A 62 14.36 2.53 9.55
C THR A 62 15.74 3.12 9.23
N SER A 63 16.17 3.06 7.97
CA SER A 63 17.53 3.47 7.55
C SER A 63 17.61 4.89 7.01
N ASN A 64 16.49 5.48 6.60
CA ASN A 64 16.48 6.85 6.07
C ASN A 64 16.58 7.88 7.19
N ASP A 65 17.23 9.00 6.88
CA ASP A 65 17.26 10.16 7.76
C ASP A 65 15.85 10.66 8.05
N VAL A 66 15.63 11.11 9.29
CA VAL A 66 14.33 11.64 9.72
C VAL A 66 14.21 13.08 9.21
N PRO A 67 13.19 13.40 8.38
CA PRO A 67 12.97 14.76 7.89
C PRO A 67 12.85 15.77 9.03
N LYS A 68 13.67 16.82 8.96
CA LYS A 68 13.62 17.96 9.88
C LYS A 68 13.02 19.17 9.17
N LEU A 69 11.93 19.69 9.72
CA LEU A 69 11.24 20.85 9.19
C LEU A 69 11.88 22.13 9.74
N ASP A 70 12.15 23.08 8.85
CA ASP A 70 12.56 24.44 9.17
C ASP A 70 11.36 25.25 9.70
N ARG A 71 11.47 25.71 10.95
CA ARG A 71 10.44 26.48 11.65
C ARG A 71 10.25 27.88 11.08
N GLU A 72 11.33 28.54 10.68
CA GLU A 72 11.27 29.88 10.10
C GLU A 72 10.58 29.81 8.74
N LYS A 73 10.91 28.78 7.95
CA LYS A 73 10.24 28.54 6.67
C LYS A 73 8.75 28.25 6.84
N LEU A 74 8.38 27.37 7.76
CA LEU A 74 6.98 27.08 8.08
C LEU A 74 6.21 28.34 8.51
N SER A 75 6.82 29.18 9.34
CA SER A 75 6.22 30.46 9.75
C SER A 75 6.03 31.40 8.57
N SER A 76 7.01 31.53 7.68
CA SER A 76 6.91 32.38 6.48
C SER A 76 5.82 31.93 5.51
N LEU A 77 5.48 30.63 5.52
CA LEU A 77 4.44 30.04 4.70
C LEU A 77 3.06 30.05 5.38
N ASN A 78 2.95 30.61 6.60
CA ASN A 78 1.74 30.53 7.43
C ASN A 78 1.22 29.08 7.60
N ALA A 79 2.14 28.12 7.73
CA ALA A 79 1.77 26.72 7.90
C ALA A 79 1.31 26.47 9.34
N THR A 80 0.04 26.09 9.51
CA THR A 80 -0.51 25.71 10.81
C THR A 80 -0.02 24.31 11.22
N ARG A 81 -0.17 23.97 12.50
CA ARG A 81 0.11 22.61 12.99
C ARG A 81 -0.69 21.55 12.23
N GLU A 82 -1.97 21.82 11.96
CA GLU A 82 -2.84 20.94 11.20
C GLU A 82 -2.31 20.72 9.78
N ASN A 83 -1.91 21.79 9.08
CA ASN A 83 -1.32 21.67 7.74
C ASN A 83 -0.08 20.78 7.75
N ILE A 84 0.78 20.92 8.76
CA ILE A 84 1.99 20.11 8.91
C ILE A 84 1.62 18.64 9.13
N LEU A 85 0.65 18.35 10.02
CA LEU A 85 0.21 16.98 10.29
C LEU A 85 -0.40 16.33 9.06
N THR A 86 -1.29 17.03 8.36
CA THR A 86 -1.91 16.57 7.10
C THR A 86 -0.84 16.26 6.06
N ALA A 87 0.13 17.16 5.86
CA ALA A 87 1.20 16.95 4.89
C ALA A 87 2.10 15.77 5.23
N VAL A 88 2.56 15.68 6.47
CA VAL A 88 3.45 14.59 6.88
C VAL A 88 2.72 13.25 6.86
N ALA A 89 1.46 13.20 7.28
CA ALA A 89 0.66 11.99 7.22
C ALA A 89 0.44 11.56 5.75
N PHE A 90 0.02 12.46 4.87
CA PHE A 90 -0.17 12.14 3.45
C PHE A 90 1.11 11.62 2.82
N LEU A 91 2.22 12.35 2.98
CA LEU A 91 3.50 11.97 2.39
C LEU A 91 4.04 10.65 2.96
N LYS A 92 3.71 10.30 4.21
CA LYS A 92 4.03 8.99 4.78
C LYS A 92 3.36 7.87 3.97
N PHE A 93 2.05 7.98 3.73
CA PHE A 93 1.31 6.97 2.97
C PHE A 93 1.73 6.97 1.50
N ASN A 94 1.80 8.14 0.87
CA ASN A 94 2.18 8.27 -0.53
C ASN A 94 3.58 7.70 -0.80
N ASN A 95 4.56 7.99 0.05
CA ASN A 95 5.92 7.47 -0.16
C ASN A 95 6.02 5.96 0.06
N TYR A 96 5.19 5.41 0.96
CA TYR A 96 5.10 3.97 1.12
C TYR A 96 4.46 3.31 -0.10
N PHE A 97 3.35 3.88 -0.58
CA PHE A 97 2.68 3.47 -1.81
C PHE A 97 3.62 3.52 -3.02
N LEU A 98 4.35 4.63 -3.22
CA LEU A 98 5.30 4.78 -4.32
C LEU A 98 6.44 3.73 -4.24
N CYS A 99 6.81 3.31 -3.04
CA CYS A 99 7.83 2.29 -2.84
C CYS A 99 7.35 0.90 -3.29
N GLU A 100 6.07 0.57 -3.05
CA GLU A 100 5.51 -0.76 -3.34
C GLU A 100 4.76 -0.85 -4.68
N ARG A 101 4.53 0.29 -5.33
CA ARG A 101 3.56 0.45 -6.42
C ARG A 101 3.74 -0.56 -7.54
N ASP A 102 4.96 -0.78 -8.00
CA ASP A 102 5.18 -1.55 -9.23
C ASP A 102 4.87 -3.04 -9.01
N GLU A 103 5.37 -3.65 -7.91
CA GLU A 103 5.03 -5.03 -7.53
C GLU A 103 3.55 -5.19 -7.17
N ARG A 104 2.96 -4.16 -6.56
CA ARG A 104 1.55 -4.14 -6.23
C ARG A 104 0.69 -4.18 -7.49
N LEU A 105 0.99 -3.34 -8.48
CA LEU A 105 0.27 -3.30 -9.76
C LEU A 105 0.41 -4.62 -10.52
N GLU A 106 1.60 -5.23 -10.50
CA GLU A 106 1.82 -6.55 -11.09
C GLU A 106 0.93 -7.63 -10.45
N LEU A 107 0.87 -7.67 -9.11
CA LEU A 107 0.02 -8.61 -8.40
C LEU A 107 -1.47 -8.38 -8.69
N THR A 108 -1.92 -7.12 -8.65
CA THR A 108 -3.31 -6.75 -8.98
C THR A 108 -3.67 -7.21 -10.39
N PHE A 109 -2.78 -6.98 -11.37
CA PHE A 109 -2.99 -7.43 -12.75
C PHE A 109 -3.25 -8.93 -12.84
N TYR A 110 -2.42 -9.76 -12.19
CA TYR A 110 -2.61 -11.21 -12.22
C TYR A 110 -3.87 -11.67 -11.49
N LEU A 111 -4.25 -11.02 -10.40
CA LEU A 111 -5.48 -11.31 -9.67
C LEU A 111 -6.72 -10.98 -10.53
N GLU A 112 -6.78 -9.79 -11.11
CA GLU A 112 -7.88 -9.39 -12.01
C GLU A 112 -7.99 -10.32 -13.23
N THR A 113 -6.84 -10.71 -13.81
CA THR A 113 -6.80 -11.66 -14.93
C THR A 113 -7.38 -13.02 -14.52
N MET A 114 -7.02 -13.52 -13.33
CA MET A 114 -7.55 -14.78 -12.81
C MET A 114 -9.05 -14.68 -12.50
N GLU A 115 -9.50 -13.58 -11.91
CA GLU A 115 -10.92 -13.35 -11.62
C GLU A 115 -11.74 -13.34 -12.92
N SER A 116 -11.28 -12.60 -13.93
CA SER A 116 -11.95 -12.53 -15.23
C SER A 116 -12.03 -13.89 -15.90
N LEU A 117 -10.94 -14.67 -15.90
CA LEU A 117 -10.91 -16.00 -16.50
C LEU A 117 -11.82 -16.97 -15.75
N LYS A 118 -11.82 -16.93 -14.41
CA LYS A 118 -12.73 -17.76 -13.60
C LYS A 118 -14.20 -17.46 -13.91
N ARG A 119 -14.57 -16.18 -14.05
CA ARG A 119 -15.93 -15.78 -14.44
C ARG A 119 -16.30 -16.30 -15.83
N GLU A 120 -15.40 -16.21 -16.81
CA GLU A 120 -15.60 -16.74 -18.16
C GLU A 120 -15.83 -18.26 -18.15
N LEU A 121 -15.03 -18.98 -17.36
CA LEU A 121 -15.10 -20.44 -17.20
C LEU A 121 -16.20 -20.90 -16.23
N GLN A 122 -17.01 -19.98 -15.68
CA GLN A 122 -18.04 -20.27 -14.67
C GLN A 122 -17.50 -20.97 -13.40
N VAL A 123 -16.24 -20.68 -13.05
CA VAL A 123 -15.56 -21.11 -11.83
C VAL A 123 -15.72 -20.03 -10.76
N ASP A 124 -15.88 -20.43 -9.49
CA ASP A 124 -16.04 -19.49 -8.36
C ASP A 124 -14.83 -18.53 -8.20
N PRO A 125 -15.03 -17.20 -8.33
CA PRO A 125 -13.98 -16.20 -8.16
C PRO A 125 -13.69 -15.83 -6.70
N SER A 126 -14.47 -16.31 -5.72
CA SER A 126 -14.44 -15.83 -4.32
C SER A 126 -13.06 -15.85 -3.63
N SER A 127 -12.20 -16.79 -4.03
CA SER A 127 -10.82 -16.91 -3.55
C SER A 127 -9.91 -15.75 -3.98
N VAL A 128 -10.18 -15.16 -5.14
CA VAL A 128 -9.43 -14.03 -5.70
C VAL A 128 -9.93 -12.71 -5.11
N GLU A 129 -11.25 -12.57 -4.97
CA GLU A 129 -11.90 -11.36 -4.40
C GLU A 129 -11.38 -11.03 -3.00
N LYS A 130 -11.14 -12.03 -2.16
CA LYS A 130 -10.56 -11.84 -0.82
C LYS A 130 -9.14 -11.26 -0.89
N LEU A 131 -8.30 -11.80 -1.76
CA LEU A 131 -6.92 -11.31 -1.94
C LEU A 131 -6.92 -9.89 -2.49
N GLN A 132 -7.75 -9.62 -3.51
CA GLN A 132 -7.93 -8.27 -4.06
C GLN A 132 -8.34 -7.28 -2.97
N SER A 133 -9.30 -7.62 -2.10
CA SER A 133 -9.72 -6.70 -1.04
C SER A 133 -8.61 -6.26 -0.07
N ILE A 134 -7.56 -7.08 0.09
CA ILE A 134 -6.39 -6.79 0.92
C ILE A 134 -5.37 -5.93 0.16
N ILE A 135 -5.24 -6.16 -1.15
CA ILE A 135 -4.24 -5.54 -2.02
C ILE A 135 -4.78 -4.27 -2.71
N SER A 136 -6.10 -4.03 -2.67
CA SER A 136 -6.73 -2.85 -3.24
C SER A 136 -6.58 -1.65 -2.30
N TYR A 137 -5.87 -0.63 -2.78
CA TYR A 137 -5.74 0.71 -2.21
C TYR A 137 -6.04 1.75 -3.29
N PRO A 138 -6.19 3.03 -2.91
CA PRO A 138 -6.21 3.55 -1.54
C PRO A 138 -7.54 3.30 -0.82
N SER A 139 -7.48 3.16 0.51
CA SER A 139 -8.67 3.17 1.36
C SER A 139 -9.34 4.55 1.32
N ARG A 140 -10.62 4.61 1.70
CA ARG A 140 -11.35 5.88 1.81
C ARG A 140 -10.60 6.93 2.65
N LYS A 141 -9.98 6.52 3.76
CA LYS A 141 -9.25 7.42 4.66
C LYS A 141 -8.00 8.01 3.99
N GLU A 142 -7.31 7.22 3.16
CA GLU A 142 -6.13 7.69 2.43
C GLU A 142 -6.52 8.66 1.32
N LEU A 143 -7.65 8.42 0.64
CA LEU A 143 -8.21 9.37 -0.31
C LEU A 143 -8.65 10.68 0.35
N GLU A 144 -9.30 10.61 1.52
CA GLU A 144 -9.67 11.80 2.30
C GLU A 144 -8.42 12.61 2.69
N LEU A 145 -7.36 11.93 3.11
CA LEU A 145 -6.08 12.56 3.46
C LEU A 145 -5.38 13.22 2.26
N GLU A 146 -5.42 12.58 1.09
CA GLU A 146 -4.94 13.17 -0.17
C GLU A 146 -5.72 14.43 -0.52
N LEU A 147 -7.05 14.40 -0.43
CA LEU A 147 -7.89 15.56 -0.68
C LEU A 147 -7.58 16.70 0.29
N ASP A 148 -7.34 16.40 1.57
CA ASP A 148 -6.95 17.41 2.56
C ASP A 148 -5.56 17.98 2.30
N TYR A 149 -4.61 17.15 1.86
CA TYR A 149 -3.30 17.61 1.41
C TYR A 149 -3.40 18.55 0.21
N LEU A 150 -4.24 18.22 -0.78
CA LEU A 150 -4.45 19.03 -1.98
C LEU A 150 -5.11 20.38 -1.70
N LYS A 151 -5.80 20.54 -0.56
CA LYS A 151 -6.32 21.84 -0.11
C LYS A 151 -5.24 22.77 0.43
N LEU A 152 -4.07 22.26 0.81
CA LEU A 152 -2.96 23.10 1.28
C LEU A 152 -2.46 24.02 0.17
N PRO A 153 -2.02 25.27 0.45
CA PRO A 153 -1.42 26.12 -0.55
C PRO A 153 -0.23 25.44 -1.26
N GLU A 154 -0.12 25.62 -2.58
CA GLU A 154 0.96 25.01 -3.39
C GLU A 154 2.37 25.29 -2.84
N PRO A 155 2.72 26.49 -2.34
CA PRO A 155 4.03 26.74 -1.74
C PRO A 155 4.30 25.87 -0.49
N GLN A 156 3.26 25.54 0.28
CA GLN A 156 3.40 24.62 1.43
C GLN A 156 3.66 23.20 0.96
N ARG A 157 2.87 22.70 -0.01
CA ARG A 157 3.07 21.35 -0.59
C ARG A 157 4.48 21.16 -1.15
N LYS A 158 4.93 22.11 -1.99
CA LYS A 158 6.29 22.10 -2.57
C LYS A 158 7.37 22.08 -1.50
N TYR A 159 7.19 22.84 -0.42
CA TYR A 159 8.12 22.83 0.69
C TYR A 159 8.17 21.44 1.36
N PHE A 160 7.02 20.88 1.73
CA PHE A 160 6.97 19.56 2.36
C PHE A 160 7.58 18.46 1.47
N GLU A 161 7.23 18.44 0.18
CA GLU A 161 7.81 17.53 -0.81
C GLU A 161 9.33 17.68 -0.94
N SER A 162 9.85 18.92 -0.89
CA SER A 162 11.30 19.16 -1.00
C SER A 162 12.11 18.65 0.19
N ILE A 163 11.50 18.64 1.39
CA ILE A 163 12.17 18.22 2.63
C ILE A 163 11.99 16.72 2.87
N ILE A 164 10.80 16.20 2.62
CA ILE A 164 10.45 14.79 2.88
C ILE A 164 10.87 13.90 1.70
N GLY A 165 10.77 14.41 0.47
CA GLY A 165 11.03 13.64 -0.74
C GLY A 165 10.03 12.51 -0.94
N ASN A 166 10.43 11.50 -1.73
CA ASN A 166 9.57 10.41 -2.19
C ASN A 166 9.95 9.04 -1.60
N LYS A 167 10.70 9.03 -0.48
CA LYS A 167 11.13 7.78 0.18
C LYS A 167 10.33 7.51 1.44
N PRO A 168 10.07 6.23 1.79
CA PRO A 168 9.45 5.88 3.05
C PRO A 168 10.26 6.42 4.25
N PHE A 169 9.55 6.90 5.27
CA PHE A 169 10.14 7.42 6.51
C PHE A 169 9.31 7.01 7.74
N ASP A 170 9.87 7.24 8.92
CA ASP A 170 9.22 6.96 10.20
C ASP A 170 8.40 8.18 10.66
N LEU A 171 7.07 8.05 10.59
CA LEU A 171 6.16 9.13 10.96
C LEU A 171 6.34 9.56 12.42
N MET A 172 6.47 8.61 13.35
CA MET A 172 6.55 8.92 14.77
C MET A 172 7.82 9.70 15.08
N LYS A 173 8.95 9.28 14.50
CA LYS A 173 10.21 10.03 14.64
C LYS A 173 10.13 11.43 14.05
N VAL A 174 9.45 11.61 12.91
CA VAL A 174 9.23 12.95 12.34
C VAL A 174 8.40 13.82 13.28
N LEU A 175 7.30 13.29 13.83
CA LEU A 175 6.45 14.03 14.76
C LEU A 175 7.20 14.40 16.06
N GLU A 176 8.03 13.50 16.58
CA GLU A 176 8.85 13.74 17.76
C GLU A 176 9.95 14.79 17.51
N LEU A 177 10.76 14.60 16.46
CA LEU A 177 11.87 15.49 16.11
C LEU A 177 11.40 16.93 15.89
N ASN A 178 10.21 17.08 15.29
CA ASN A 178 9.64 18.38 14.97
C ASN A 178 8.74 18.95 16.10
N LYS A 179 8.62 18.25 17.24
CA LYS A 179 7.82 18.63 18.42
C LYS A 179 6.33 18.81 18.12
N LEU A 180 5.76 17.93 17.27
CA LEU A 180 4.35 17.94 16.88
C LEU A 180 3.47 17.04 17.77
N MET A 181 4.08 16.25 18.66
CA MET A 181 3.43 15.26 19.52
C MET A 181 2.73 15.82 20.78
N ARG A 182 2.80 17.13 21.07
CA ARG A 182 2.19 17.73 22.27
C ARG A 182 1.16 18.80 21.90
N GLU A 183 0.05 18.81 22.66
CA GLU A 183 -0.91 19.91 22.77
C GLU A 183 -0.38 20.98 23.74
#